data_AF-A0A3G2EB01-F1
#
_entry.id   AF-A0A3G2EB01-F1
#
_cell.length_a   1.000
_cell.length_b   1.000
_cell.length_c   1.000
_cell.angle_alpha   90.00
_cell.angle_beta   90.00
_cell.angle_gamma   90.00
#
_symmetry.space_group_name_H-M   'P 1'
#
loop_
_entity.id
_entity.type
_entity.pdbx_description
1 polymer ?
#
loop_
_entity_poly.entity_id
_entity_poly.type
_entity_poly.pdbx_seq_one_letter_code
_entity_poly.pdbx_strand_id
1 'polypeptide(L)'
;MDHPALSAFAAHVWKVAQLAPEDFAAWERGFASLAVTGMGDPWPEDVRAPLPGHLLGTLEALAQHVLETSACTWHGDDLAASRRQLEAVFDICARHDVAVPQLGHYAQHDAALRGGWGPALTDEEVRAWQALI
;
A
#
# COMPACT_ATOMS: atom_id res chain seq x y z
N MET A 1 -1.32 3.14 -18.52
CA MET A 1 -2.76 3.19 -18.88
C MET A 1 -3.41 3.96 -17.75
N ASP A 2 -3.80 5.21 -17.98
CA ASP A 2 -4.28 6.10 -16.92
C ASP A 2 -5.79 5.92 -16.71
N HIS A 3 -6.16 4.98 -15.84
CA HIS A 3 -7.55 4.80 -15.44
C HIS A 3 -7.89 5.84 -14.35
N PRO A 4 -8.84 6.76 -14.55
CA PRO A 4 -9.08 7.88 -13.62
C PRO A 4 -9.32 7.44 -12.17
N ALA A 5 -10.04 6.33 -11.96
CA ALA A 5 -10.28 5.80 -10.62
C ALA A 5 -9.01 5.22 -9.97
N LEU A 6 -8.13 4.58 -10.74
CA LEU A 6 -6.86 4.05 -10.23
C LEU A 6 -5.89 5.18 -9.94
N SER A 7 -5.85 6.21 -10.79
CA SER A 7 -5.04 7.41 -10.55
C SER A 7 -5.52 8.16 -9.30
N ALA A 8 -6.83 8.32 -9.11
CA ALA A 8 -7.40 8.94 -7.91
C ALA A 8 -7.12 8.11 -6.65
N PHE A 9 -7.25 6.78 -6.73
CA PHE A 9 -6.90 5.86 -5.66
C PHE A 9 -5.42 5.96 -5.30
N ALA A 10 -4.52 5.85 -6.28
CA ALA A 10 -3.07 5.94 -6.07
C ALA A 10 -2.69 7.30 -5.44
N ALA A 11 -3.25 8.40 -5.94
CA ALA A 11 -3.03 9.73 -5.37
C ALA A 11 -3.56 9.86 -3.93
N HIS A 12 -4.66 9.19 -3.59
CA HIS A 12 -5.18 9.16 -2.23
C HIS A 12 -4.27 8.34 -1.29
N VAL A 13 -3.83 7.16 -1.73
CA VAL A 13 -2.92 6.29 -0.96
C VAL A 13 -1.58 6.98 -0.71
N TRP A 14 -1.00 7.67 -1.71
CA TRP A 14 0.26 8.38 -1.54
C TRP A 14 0.27 9.40 -0.40
N LYS A 15 -0.88 10.00 -0.08
CA LYS A 15 -0.99 10.98 1.02
C LYS A 15 -0.64 10.36 2.37
N VAL A 16 -0.87 9.06 2.57
CA VAL A 16 -0.61 8.37 3.85
C VAL A 16 0.84 8.47 4.28
N ALA A 17 1.77 8.53 3.33
CA ALA A 17 3.20 8.60 3.59
C ALA A 17 3.63 9.90 4.28
N GLN A 18 2.79 10.94 4.25
CA GLN A 18 3.08 12.27 4.80
C GLN A 18 2.09 12.72 5.87
N LEU A 19 1.20 11.84 6.34
CA LEU A 19 0.22 12.19 7.36
C LEU A 19 0.84 12.26 8.74
N ALA A 20 0.37 13.24 9.51
CA ALA A 20 0.50 13.20 10.96
C ALA A 20 -0.53 12.23 11.56
N PRO A 21 -0.25 11.57 12.70
CA PRO A 21 -1.18 10.62 13.33
C PRO A 21 -2.58 11.22 13.59
N GLU A 22 -2.65 12.49 13.96
CA GLU A 22 -3.90 13.22 14.22
C GLU A 22 -4.80 13.39 12.99
N ASP A 23 -4.22 13.38 11.78
CA ASP A 23 -4.94 13.58 10.52
C ASP A 23 -5.41 12.24 9.90
N PHE A 24 -4.96 11.11 10.44
CA PHE A 24 -5.22 9.78 9.87
C PHE A 24 -6.71 9.50 9.71
N ALA A 25 -7.52 9.77 10.74
CA ALA A 25 -8.97 9.53 10.71
C ALA A 25 -9.70 10.42 9.68
N ALA A 26 -9.16 11.60 9.39
CA ALA A 26 -9.71 12.48 8.36
C ALA A 26 -9.31 12.02 6.95
N TRP A 27 -8.10 11.49 6.79
CA TRP A 27 -7.65 10.87 5.54
C TRP A 27 -8.41 9.58 5.23
N GLU A 28 -8.57 8.69 6.21
CA GLU A 28 -9.30 7.42 6.06
C GLU A 28 -10.77 7.65 5.66
N ARG A 29 -11.33 8.79 6.10
CA ARG A 29 -12.71 9.16 5.78
C ARG A 29 -12.90 9.32 4.29
N GLY A 30 -13.70 8.43 3.71
CA GLY A 30 -13.97 8.40 2.27
C GLY A 30 -13.14 7.38 1.51
N PHE A 31 -12.28 6.59 2.17
CA PHE A 31 -11.64 5.43 1.53
C PHE A 31 -12.68 4.48 0.90
N ALA A 32 -13.77 4.19 1.63
CA ALA A 32 -14.89 3.39 1.16
C ALA A 32 -15.68 4.02 -0.01
N SER A 33 -15.43 5.29 -0.36
CA SER A 33 -16.04 5.96 -1.50
C SER A 33 -15.21 5.86 -2.79
N LEU A 34 -13.98 5.34 -2.71
CA LEU A 34 -13.15 5.08 -3.88
C LEU A 34 -13.71 3.85 -4.61
N ALA A 35 -13.86 3.96 -5.94
CA ALA A 35 -14.48 2.90 -6.75
C ALA A 35 -13.68 1.57 -6.77
N VAL A 36 -12.44 1.60 -6.29
CA VAL A 36 -11.53 0.45 -6.21
C VAL A 36 -11.17 0.25 -4.74
N THR A 37 -12.09 -0.32 -3.98
CA THR A 37 -11.80 -0.85 -2.64
C THR A 37 -11.62 -2.36 -2.81
N GLY A 38 -10.37 -2.81 -2.93
CA GLY A 38 -10.02 -4.22 -3.17
C GLY A 38 -10.30 -5.16 -1.98
N MET A 39 -11.33 -4.90 -1.17
CA MET A 39 -11.67 -5.68 0.01
C MET A 39 -13.07 -6.28 -0.14
N GLY A 40 -13.10 -7.54 -0.59
CA GLY A 40 -14.30 -8.38 -0.59
C GLY A 40 -15.21 -8.23 -1.80
N ASP A 41 -15.31 -7.03 -2.39
CA ASP A 41 -16.08 -6.81 -3.61
C ASP A 41 -15.28 -7.17 -4.87
N PRO A 42 -15.93 -7.70 -5.93
CA PRO A 42 -15.30 -7.87 -7.23
C PRO A 42 -14.75 -6.55 -7.74
N TRP A 43 -13.58 -6.60 -8.37
CA TRP A 43 -13.01 -5.44 -9.05
C TRP A 43 -13.98 -4.94 -10.14
N PRO A 44 -14.15 -3.61 -10.30
CA PRO A 44 -14.96 -3.05 -11.36
C PRO A 44 -14.59 -3.60 -12.74
N GLU A 45 -15.58 -3.87 -13.60
CA GLU A 45 -15.33 -4.53 -14.88
C GLU A 45 -14.42 -3.72 -15.81
N ASP A 46 -14.51 -2.40 -15.76
CA ASP A 46 -13.64 -1.47 -16.49
C ASP A 46 -12.19 -1.51 -16.01
N VAL A 47 -11.93 -1.94 -14.78
CA VAL A 47 -10.58 -2.23 -14.26
C VAL A 47 -10.15 -3.66 -14.57
N ARG A 48 -11.08 -4.63 -14.49
CA ARG A 48 -10.80 -6.06 -14.69
C ARG A 48 -10.59 -6.44 -16.15
N ALA A 49 -11.43 -5.95 -17.06
CA ALA A 49 -11.39 -6.27 -18.49
C ALA A 49 -10.05 -5.97 -19.21
N PRO A 50 -9.33 -4.87 -18.91
CA PRO A 50 -8.03 -4.61 -19.52
C PRO A 50 -6.87 -5.42 -18.92
N LEU A 51 -7.06 -6.07 -17.76
CA LEU A 51 -6.00 -6.84 -17.10
C LEU A 51 -5.82 -8.21 -17.79
N PRO A 52 -4.58 -8.61 -18.13
CA PRO A 52 -4.33 -9.95 -18.61
C PRO A 52 -4.78 -10.99 -17.58
N GLY A 53 -5.66 -11.93 -17.98
CA GLY A 53 -6.26 -12.88 -17.04
C GLY A 53 -5.27 -13.73 -16.23
N HIS A 54 -4.07 -13.97 -16.77
CA HIS A 54 -3.00 -14.68 -16.06
C HIS A 54 -2.36 -13.87 -14.91
N LEU A 55 -2.59 -12.55 -14.86
CA LEU A 55 -2.09 -11.66 -13.80
C LEU A 55 -3.11 -11.44 -12.68
N LEU A 56 -4.38 -11.81 -12.89
CA LEU A 56 -5.45 -11.51 -11.93
C LEU A 56 -5.18 -12.14 -10.55
N GLY A 57 -4.79 -13.42 -10.51
CA GLY A 57 -4.46 -14.09 -9.25
C GLY A 57 -3.23 -13.50 -8.55
N THR A 58 -2.25 -13.01 -9.31
CA THR A 58 -1.09 -12.31 -8.74
C THR A 58 -1.49 -10.95 -8.16
N LEU A 59 -2.37 -10.21 -8.84
CA LEU A 59 -2.88 -8.93 -8.37
C LEU A 59 -3.72 -9.08 -7.09
N GLU A 60 -4.57 -10.12 -7.03
CA GLU A 60 -5.32 -10.47 -5.83
C GLU A 60 -4.39 -10.82 -4.66
N ALA A 61 -3.37 -11.64 -4.90
CA ALA A 61 -2.37 -11.97 -3.89
C ALA A 61 -1.58 -10.74 -3.40
N LEU A 62 -1.19 -9.86 -4.32
CA LEU A 62 -0.52 -8.59 -3.97
C LEU A 62 -1.40 -7.74 -3.07
N ALA A 63 -2.67 -7.54 -3.46
CA ALA A 63 -3.63 -6.78 -2.67
C ALA A 63 -3.85 -7.39 -1.27
N GLN A 64 -3.95 -8.71 -1.18
CA GLN A 64 -4.08 -9.42 0.09
C GLN A 64 -2.86 -9.21 0.99
N HIS A 65 -1.63 -9.39 0.48
CA HIS A 65 -0.42 -9.23 1.29
C HIS A 65 -0.24 -7.78 1.78
N VAL A 66 -0.57 -6.78 0.96
CA VAL A 66 -0.57 -5.36 1.38
C VAL A 66 -1.59 -5.10 2.49
N LEU A 67 -2.80 -5.66 2.35
CA LEU A 67 -3.84 -5.55 3.38
C LEU A 67 -3.41 -6.19 4.70
N GLU A 68 -2.92 -7.43 4.65
CA GLU A 68 -2.46 -8.17 5.83
C GLU A 68 -1.30 -7.47 6.52
N THR A 69 -0.38 -6.85 5.75
CA THR A 69 0.69 -6.01 6.32
C THR A 69 0.09 -4.88 7.16
N SER A 70 -0.91 -4.18 6.61
CA SER A 70 -1.58 -3.06 7.30
C SER A 70 -2.37 -3.54 8.51
N ALA A 71 -3.11 -4.65 8.39
CA ALA A 71 -3.92 -5.22 9.46
C ALA A 71 -3.06 -5.70 10.65
N CYS A 72 -1.94 -6.39 10.40
CA CYS A 72 -1.00 -6.79 11.44
C CYS A 72 -0.47 -5.57 12.20
N THR A 73 -0.10 -4.49 11.49
CA THR A 73 0.36 -3.25 12.11
C THR A 73 -0.74 -2.56 12.92
N TRP A 74 -1.97 -2.48 12.41
CA TRP A 74 -3.09 -1.84 13.10
C TRP A 74 -3.54 -2.56 14.37
N HIS A 75 -3.40 -3.88 14.42
CA HIS A 75 -3.76 -4.67 15.59
C HIS A 75 -2.60 -4.88 16.58
N GLY A 76 -1.49 -4.19 16.38
CA GLY A 76 -0.36 -4.16 17.32
C GLY A 76 0.38 -5.49 17.46
N ASP A 77 0.24 -6.37 16.48
CA ASP A 77 0.81 -7.71 16.51
C ASP A 77 2.14 -7.81 15.73
N ASP A 78 2.95 -8.76 16.20
CA ASP A 78 4.26 -9.24 15.76
C ASP A 78 4.87 -8.66 14.46
N LEU A 79 6.06 -8.09 14.62
CA LEU A 79 6.97 -7.68 13.55
C LEU A 79 7.22 -8.81 12.54
N ALA A 80 7.20 -10.09 12.94
CA ALA A 80 7.46 -11.21 12.04
C ALA A 80 6.29 -11.50 11.09
N ALA A 81 5.04 -11.33 11.53
CA ALA A 81 3.88 -11.55 10.65
C ALA A 81 3.79 -10.45 9.59
N SER A 82 3.82 -9.19 10.02
CA SER A 82 3.86 -8.03 9.11
C SER A 82 5.06 -8.09 8.16
N ARG A 83 6.24 -8.47 8.64
CA ARG A 83 7.43 -8.68 7.80
C ARG A 83 7.23 -9.75 6.74
N ARG A 84 6.68 -10.91 7.07
CA ARG A 84 6.43 -11.98 6.08
C ARG A 84 5.49 -11.51 4.97
N GLN A 85 4.46 -10.73 5.31
CA GLN A 85 3.54 -10.17 4.33
C GLN A 85 4.25 -9.16 3.42
N LEU A 86 5.07 -8.28 3.99
CA LEU A 86 5.85 -7.31 3.23
C LEU A 86 6.90 -7.97 2.32
N GLU A 87 7.57 -9.04 2.78
CA GLU A 87 8.49 -9.84 1.96
C GLU A 87 7.76 -10.49 0.78
N ALA A 88 6.55 -11.01 0.98
CA ALA A 88 5.73 -11.58 -0.10
C ALA A 88 5.32 -10.52 -1.16
N VAL A 89 5.06 -9.27 -0.73
CA VAL A 89 4.84 -8.14 -1.65
C VAL A 89 6.07 -7.93 -2.54
N PHE A 90 7.27 -7.89 -1.97
CA PHE A 90 8.49 -7.70 -2.76
C PHE A 90 8.79 -8.85 -3.70
N ASP A 91 8.54 -10.08 -3.29
CA ASP A 91 8.70 -11.25 -4.16
C ASP A 91 7.73 -11.22 -5.34
N ILE A 92 6.51 -10.71 -5.15
CA ILE A 92 5.58 -10.46 -6.26
C ILE A 92 6.14 -9.37 -7.18
N CYS A 93 6.53 -8.20 -6.63
CA CYS A 93 7.06 -7.10 -7.43
C CYS A 93 8.29 -7.52 -8.26
N ALA A 94 9.25 -8.21 -7.64
CA ALA A 94 10.47 -8.67 -8.29
C ALA A 94 10.20 -9.65 -9.45
N ARG A 95 9.23 -10.56 -9.31
CA ARG A 95 8.84 -11.49 -10.39
C ARG A 95 8.23 -10.81 -11.61
N HIS A 96 7.77 -9.58 -11.44
CA HIS A 96 7.12 -8.79 -12.48
C HIS A 96 7.94 -7.55 -12.87
N ASP A 97 9.23 -7.51 -12.52
CA ASP A 97 10.15 -6.40 -12.80
C ASP A 97 9.63 -5.03 -12.30
N VAL A 98 8.84 -5.04 -11.22
CA VAL A 98 8.35 -3.83 -10.55
C VAL A 98 9.39 -3.41 -9.51
N ALA A 99 9.88 -2.19 -9.64
CA ALA A 99 10.84 -1.63 -8.69
C ALA A 99 10.20 -1.41 -7.31
N VAL A 100 10.96 -1.67 -6.24
CA VAL A 100 10.53 -1.51 -4.85
C VAL A 100 11.45 -0.53 -4.12
N PRO A 101 10.92 0.28 -3.18
CA PRO A 101 11.72 1.23 -2.42
C PRO A 101 12.72 0.50 -1.50
N GLN A 102 13.82 1.17 -1.17
CA GLN A 102 14.81 0.63 -0.23
C GLN A 102 14.24 0.54 1.18
N LEU A 103 14.43 -0.62 1.81
CA LEU A 103 13.81 -0.97 3.09
C LEU A 103 14.35 -0.25 4.32
N GLY A 104 15.43 0.52 4.20
CA GLY A 104 16.08 1.16 5.34
C GLY A 104 15.13 2.05 6.17
N HIS A 105 14.08 2.59 5.55
CA HIS A 105 13.06 3.42 6.22
C HIS A 105 12.03 2.61 7.01
N TYR A 106 11.88 1.31 6.75
CA TYR A 106 10.93 0.42 7.42
C TYR A 106 11.51 -0.27 8.67
N ALA A 107 12.78 -0.03 8.99
CA ALA A 107 13.49 -0.68 10.10
C ALA A 107 13.31 0.02 11.47
N GLN A 108 12.20 0.75 11.68
CA GLN A 108 11.94 1.39 12.97
C GLN A 108 11.21 0.40 13.90
N HIS A 109 11.97 -0.22 14.80
CA HIS A 109 11.47 -1.29 15.67
C HIS A 109 10.85 -0.82 17.00
N ASP A 110 10.98 0.46 17.36
CA ASP A 110 10.46 0.95 18.64
C ASP A 110 9.07 1.59 18.48
N ALA A 111 8.04 0.83 18.82
CA ALA A 111 6.65 1.28 18.81
C ALA A 111 6.35 2.37 19.86
N ALA A 112 7.22 2.58 20.85
CA ALA A 112 7.08 3.69 21.80
C ALA A 112 7.45 5.03 21.15
N LEU A 113 8.22 5.02 20.05
CA LEU A 113 8.50 6.22 19.28
C LEU A 113 7.26 6.64 18.49
N ARG A 114 6.84 7.90 18.68
CA ARG A 114 5.77 8.56 17.90
C ARG A 114 4.44 7.79 17.88
N GLY A 115 4.11 7.09 18.97
CA GLY A 115 2.85 6.34 19.08
C GLY A 115 2.72 5.21 18.06
N GLY A 116 3.83 4.57 17.69
CA GLY A 116 3.86 3.46 16.72
C GLY A 116 4.06 3.89 15.27
N TRP A 117 4.16 5.20 15.00
CA TRP A 117 4.35 5.73 13.65
C TRP A 117 5.83 5.94 13.29
N GLY A 118 6.20 5.61 12.05
CA GLY A 118 7.46 6.04 11.46
C GLY A 118 7.49 7.57 11.22
N PRO A 119 8.63 8.16 10.84
CA PRO A 119 8.65 9.51 10.29
C PRO A 119 7.75 9.60 9.06
N ALA A 120 7.04 10.72 8.92
CA ALA A 120 6.50 11.12 7.63
C ALA A 120 7.64 11.24 6.61
N LEU A 121 7.41 10.76 5.39
CA LEU A 121 8.35 10.94 4.29
C LEU A 121 8.40 12.41 3.88
N THR A 122 9.59 12.85 3.52
CA THR A 122 9.80 14.14 2.86
C THR A 122 9.26 14.12 1.43
N ASP A 123 8.99 15.29 0.86
CA ASP A 123 8.55 15.39 -0.54
C ASP A 123 9.57 14.79 -1.52
N GLU A 124 10.87 14.84 -1.17
CA GLU A 124 11.93 14.26 -1.98
C GLU A 124 11.88 12.73 -1.95
N GLU A 125 11.67 12.13 -0.78
CA GLU A 125 11.48 10.68 -0.65
C GLU A 125 10.23 10.21 -1.37
N VAL A 126 9.11 10.92 -1.25
CA VAL A 126 7.87 10.61 -1.99
C VAL A 126 8.09 10.69 -3.49
N ARG A 127 8.74 11.75 -4.00
CA ARG A 127 9.06 11.88 -5.43
C ARG A 127 10.00 10.77 -5.91
N ALA A 128 11.00 10.41 -5.11
CA ALA A 128 11.92 9.33 -5.44
C ALA A 128 11.19 7.99 -5.58
N TRP A 129 10.20 7.72 -4.72
CA TRP A 129 9.41 6.49 -4.81
C TRP A 129 8.41 6.53 -5.96
N GLN A 130 7.78 7.67 -6.22
CA GLN A 130 6.88 7.83 -7.38
C GLN A 130 7.62 7.67 -8.70
N ALA A 131 8.90 8.04 -8.77
CA ALA A 131 9.74 7.85 -9.96
C ALA A 131 10.09 6.38 -10.25
N LEU A 132 9.72 5.44 -9.37
CA LEU A 132 9.83 4.00 -9.62
C LEU A 132 8.70 3.44 -10.49
N ILE A 133 7.61 4.21 -10.68
CA ILE A 133 6.37 3.82 -11.38
C ILE A 133 6.39 4.23 -12.85
#